data_AF-A0A8C6R119-F1
#
_entry.id   AF-A0A8C6R119-F1
#
_cell.length_a   1.000
_cell.length_b   1.000
_cell.length_c   1.000
_cell.angle_alpha   90.00
_cell.angle_beta   90.00
_cell.angle_gamma   90.00
#
_symmetry.space_group_name_H-M   'P 1'
#
loop_
_entity.id
_entity.type
_entity.pdbx_description
1 polymer ?
#
loop_
_entity_poly.entity_id
_entity_poly.type
_entity_poly.pdbx_seq_one_letter_code
_entity_poly.pdbx_strand_id
1 'polypeptide(L)'
;MDIGSVAGERPKRTPGRRQLLSGGRRAPARSGLAAPPGDIPYSVELLLFACRSVLNILFFSLLELSLSAERLHLQPKLGNFSSGNRKFYFDTHALVCLLEANGFTAQQAEIIVSALVKITEANMDIIYKDMVTKVQQEITLQQIMSKIANVKKDMIILEKSEFSALRAENEKIKLELHQLKQHVMDEVIKVRTDTKLDFNLEKSRLKELHAQQDRALTQTDRKIETEVAGLKTLLEVHKLDTIKYLAGSVFTCLTVALGFYRLWM
;
A
#
# COMPACT_ATOMS: atom_id res chain seq x y z
N MET A 1 -19.85 -38.87 -50.62
CA MET A 1 -20.68 -39.08 -51.81
C MET A 1 -22.09 -39.14 -51.26
N ASP A 2 -22.90 -38.09 -51.28
CA ASP A 2 -23.25 -37.27 -52.44
C ASP A 2 -23.35 -35.76 -52.18
N ILE A 3 -23.23 -35.04 -53.30
CA ILE A 3 -23.21 -33.59 -53.51
C ILE A 3 -24.56 -33.16 -54.13
N GLY A 4 -25.01 -31.94 -53.82
CA GLY A 4 -26.05 -31.19 -54.59
C GLY A 4 -26.94 -30.32 -53.67
N SER A 5 -26.73 -29.01 -53.46
CA SER A 5 -26.80 -27.85 -54.39
C SER A 5 -28.22 -27.67 -54.98
N VAL A 6 -28.93 -26.52 -55.00
CA VAL A 6 -28.77 -25.11 -54.59
C VAL A 6 -30.15 -24.41 -54.83
N ALA A 7 -30.32 -23.19 -54.31
CA ALA A 7 -31.32 -22.15 -54.64
C ALA A 7 -32.71 -22.26 -53.98
N GLY A 8 -33.30 -21.22 -53.38
CA GLY A 8 -33.01 -19.79 -53.37
C GLY A 8 -34.33 -19.04 -53.58
N GLU A 9 -34.81 -18.26 -52.60
CA GLU A 9 -35.65 -17.06 -52.77
C GLU A 9 -36.01 -16.41 -51.40
N ARG A 10 -35.83 -15.08 -51.33
CA ARG A 10 -36.46 -14.09 -50.44
C ARG A 10 -36.96 -12.96 -51.37
N PRO A 11 -37.80 -11.97 -50.99
CA PRO A 11 -38.41 -11.63 -49.69
C PRO A 11 -39.90 -11.16 -49.80
N LYS A 12 -40.56 -10.71 -48.71
CA LYS A 12 -41.57 -9.61 -48.76
C LYS A 12 -41.83 -8.93 -47.41
N ARG A 13 -42.18 -7.65 -47.53
CA ARG A 13 -42.09 -6.49 -46.61
C ARG A 13 -43.07 -6.46 -45.41
N THR A 14 -42.67 -5.68 -44.40
CA THR A 14 -43.46 -5.04 -43.31
C THR A 14 -44.41 -3.95 -43.82
N PRO A 15 -45.42 -3.52 -43.03
CA PRO A 15 -45.34 -2.29 -42.20
C PRO A 15 -46.10 -2.44 -40.85
N GLY A 16 -45.99 -1.66 -39.76
CA GLY A 16 -45.44 -0.34 -39.44
C GLY A 16 -46.49 0.48 -38.65
N ARG A 17 -46.26 0.83 -37.36
CA ARG A 17 -46.77 2.08 -36.74
C ARG A 17 -46.12 2.43 -35.39
N ARG A 18 -45.56 3.65 -35.35
CA ARG A 18 -45.17 4.53 -34.22
C ARG A 18 -46.43 5.00 -33.44
N GLN A 19 -46.48 5.53 -32.20
CA GLN A 19 -45.66 6.48 -31.39
C GLN A 19 -46.42 6.72 -30.03
N LEU A 20 -45.76 6.89 -28.86
CA LEU A 20 -45.57 8.14 -28.04
C LEU A 20 -46.35 8.25 -26.68
N LEU A 21 -45.55 8.36 -25.60
CA LEU A 21 -45.63 9.20 -24.36
C LEU A 21 -46.89 9.28 -23.46
N SER A 22 -46.69 9.03 -22.14
CA SER A 22 -46.84 10.00 -21.02
C SER A 22 -47.45 9.40 -19.73
N GLY A 23 -46.90 9.75 -18.56
CA GLY A 23 -47.64 9.73 -17.28
C GLY A 23 -46.91 9.09 -16.09
N GLY A 24 -46.41 9.91 -15.15
CA GLY A 24 -45.61 9.47 -14.00
C GLY A 24 -46.35 9.18 -12.68
N ARG A 25 -45.53 8.95 -11.64
CA ARG A 25 -45.76 8.78 -10.19
C ARG A 25 -46.02 7.36 -9.66
N ARG A 26 -45.02 6.78 -8.98
CA ARG A 26 -44.92 6.71 -7.49
C ARG A 26 -43.69 5.87 -7.09
N ALA A 27 -42.89 6.41 -6.16
CA ALA A 27 -41.96 5.62 -5.36
C ALA A 27 -42.74 4.69 -4.41
N PRO A 28 -42.11 3.58 -3.98
CA PRO A 28 -41.86 3.45 -2.55
C PRO A 28 -40.43 3.00 -2.23
N ALA A 29 -40.00 3.37 -1.03
CA ALA A 29 -38.69 3.09 -0.46
C ALA A 29 -38.64 1.71 0.26
N ARG A 30 -37.40 1.30 0.58
CA ARG A 30 -36.97 0.33 1.62
C ARG A 30 -37.12 -1.17 1.25
N SER A 31 -36.16 -2.09 1.46
CA SER A 31 -34.90 -2.08 2.22
C SER A 31 -34.06 -3.32 1.83
N GLY A 32 -32.74 -3.23 1.96
CA GLY A 32 -31.89 -4.34 2.42
C GLY A 32 -31.30 -5.26 1.35
N LEU A 33 -30.07 -4.97 0.92
CA LEU A 33 -29.15 -6.02 0.52
C LEU A 33 -27.76 -5.68 1.08
N ALA A 34 -27.28 -6.54 1.96
CA ALA A 34 -26.01 -6.44 2.66
C ALA A 34 -24.83 -6.46 1.69
N ALA A 35 -23.87 -5.55 1.88
CA ALA A 35 -22.60 -5.55 1.18
C ALA A 35 -21.65 -6.62 1.76
N PRO A 36 -20.86 -7.33 0.94
CA PRO A 36 -19.80 -8.21 1.41
C PRO A 36 -18.58 -7.42 1.89
N PRO A 37 -17.67 -8.02 2.68
CA PRO A 37 -16.61 -7.30 3.35
C PRO A 37 -15.37 -7.13 2.46
N GLY A 38 -14.86 -5.90 2.41
CA GLY A 38 -13.43 -5.61 2.29
C GLY A 38 -12.76 -5.90 0.95
N ASP A 39 -13.08 -5.12 -0.08
CA ASP A 39 -12.25 -5.03 -1.27
C ASP A 39 -10.87 -4.44 -0.92
N ILE A 40 -9.83 -5.26 -1.08
CA ILE A 40 -8.44 -4.80 -1.18
C ILE A 40 -8.36 -3.91 -2.43
N PRO A 41 -7.81 -2.69 -2.34
CA PRO A 41 -7.86 -1.75 -3.45
C PRO A 41 -7.08 -2.30 -4.65
N TYR A 42 -7.74 -2.42 -5.80
CA TYR A 42 -7.19 -2.73 -7.14
C TYR A 42 -5.91 -1.93 -7.51
N SER A 43 -5.58 -0.90 -6.74
CA SER A 43 -4.38 -0.08 -6.83
C SER A 43 -3.08 -0.84 -6.48
N VAL A 44 -3.08 -1.78 -5.51
CA VAL A 44 -1.83 -2.47 -5.11
C VAL A 44 -1.37 -3.55 -6.10
N GLU A 45 -2.30 -4.28 -6.71
CA GLU A 45 -1.99 -5.25 -7.79
C GLU A 45 -1.51 -4.53 -9.05
N LEU A 46 -2.13 -3.39 -9.39
CA LEU A 46 -1.71 -2.55 -10.51
C LEU A 46 -0.32 -1.94 -10.26
N LEU A 47 -0.03 -1.54 -9.03
CA LEU A 47 1.28 -1.01 -8.63
C LEU A 47 2.36 -2.10 -8.66
N LEU A 48 2.05 -3.32 -8.20
CA LEU A 48 2.97 -4.46 -8.30
C LEU A 48 3.24 -4.85 -9.76
N PHE A 49 2.21 -4.85 -10.61
CA PHE A 49 2.36 -5.09 -12.05
C PHE A 49 3.20 -4.00 -12.71
N ALA A 50 2.96 -2.73 -12.37
CA ALA A 50 3.75 -1.60 -12.86
C ALA A 50 5.21 -1.69 -12.38
N CYS A 51 5.47 -1.98 -11.11
CA CYS A 51 6.81 -2.18 -10.58
C CYS A 51 7.54 -3.32 -11.30
N ARG A 52 6.86 -4.44 -11.55
CA ARG A 52 7.44 -5.59 -12.26
C ARG A 52 7.72 -5.31 -13.73
N SER A 53 6.90 -4.47 -14.36
CA SER A 53 7.11 -3.99 -15.73
C SER A 53 8.31 -3.05 -15.81
N VAL A 54 8.39 -2.10 -14.88
CA VAL A 54 9.50 -1.13 -14.79
C VAL A 54 10.82 -1.83 -14.47
N LEU A 55 10.83 -2.82 -13.57
CA LEU A 55 12.02 -3.62 -13.28
C LEU A 55 12.53 -4.36 -14.52
N ASN A 56 11.63 -4.95 -15.31
CA ASN A 56 11.99 -5.65 -16.55
C ASN A 56 12.55 -4.70 -17.61
N ILE A 57 11.99 -3.49 -17.73
CA ILE A 57 12.49 -2.46 -18.66
C ILE A 57 13.88 -1.99 -18.24
N LEU A 58 14.09 -1.75 -16.95
CA LEU A 58 15.40 -1.38 -16.39
C LEU A 58 16.42 -2.49 -16.60
N PHE A 59 16.05 -3.75 -16.40
CA PHE A 59 16.90 -4.91 -16.64
C PHE A 59 17.31 -5.03 -18.11
N PHE A 60 16.37 -4.86 -19.04
CA PHE A 60 16.66 -4.89 -20.48
C PHE A 60 17.59 -3.74 -20.90
N SER A 61 17.39 -2.56 -20.32
CA SER A 61 18.19 -1.36 -20.60
C SER A 61 19.60 -1.49 -20.03
N LEU A 62 19.76 -2.06 -18.82
CA LEU A 62 21.07 -2.36 -18.24
C LEU A 62 21.82 -3.43 -19.05
N LEU A 63 21.12 -4.44 -19.56
CA LEU A 63 21.71 -5.49 -20.39
C LEU A 63 22.28 -4.92 -21.70
N GLU A 64 21.55 -4.03 -22.37
CA GLU A 64 21.99 -3.29 -23.57
C GLU A 64 23.22 -2.41 -23.31
N LEU A 65 23.24 -1.68 -22.19
CA LEU A 65 24.37 -0.84 -21.77
C LEU A 65 25.61 -1.67 -21.42
N SER A 66 25.46 -2.81 -20.73
CA SER A 66 26.56 -3.73 -20.43
C SER A 66 27.14 -4.37 -21.69
N LEU A 67 26.30 -4.74 -22.66
CA LEU A 67 26.75 -5.32 -23.94
C LEU A 67 27.51 -4.30 -24.80
N SER A 68 27.12 -3.02 -24.72
CA SER A 68 27.82 -1.91 -25.35
C SER A 68 29.13 -1.54 -24.65
N ALA A 69 29.18 -1.64 -23.31
CA ALA A 69 30.40 -1.36 -22.52
C ALA A 69 31.48 -2.46 -22.67
N GLU A 70 31.10 -3.73 -22.84
CA GLU A 70 32.06 -4.83 -23.03
C GLU A 70 32.76 -4.79 -24.41
N ARG A 71 32.19 -4.06 -25.39
CA ARG A 71 32.83 -3.81 -26.70
C ARG A 71 34.10 -2.99 -26.62
N LEU A 72 34.33 -2.27 -25.51
CA LEU A 72 35.48 -1.37 -25.31
C LEU A 72 36.65 -2.00 -24.53
N HIS A 73 36.50 -3.20 -23.95
CA HIS A 73 37.50 -3.75 -23.03
C HIS A 73 38.16 -5.08 -23.47
N LEU A 74 37.80 -5.62 -24.64
CA LEU A 74 38.49 -6.79 -25.18
C LEU A 74 39.70 -6.35 -26.01
N GLN A 75 40.74 -5.83 -25.33
CA GLN A 75 42.09 -5.77 -25.91
C GLN A 75 42.74 -7.15 -25.72
N PRO A 76 42.89 -7.97 -26.77
CA PRO A 76 43.66 -9.20 -26.65
C PRO A 76 45.12 -8.77 -26.53
N LYS A 77 45.75 -9.13 -25.41
CA LYS A 77 47.20 -9.04 -25.24
C LYS A 77 47.83 -9.95 -26.31
N LEU A 78 48.27 -9.33 -27.40
CA LEU A 78 48.84 -9.99 -28.58
C LEU A 78 50.17 -10.65 -28.19
N GLY A 79 50.09 -11.89 -27.71
CA GLY A 79 51.25 -12.77 -27.63
C GLY A 79 51.68 -13.13 -29.04
N ASN A 80 52.98 -13.02 -29.33
CA ASN A 80 53.54 -13.44 -30.62
C ASN A 80 53.25 -14.92 -30.87
N PHE A 81 52.37 -15.21 -31.82
CA PHE A 81 52.08 -16.58 -32.26
C PHE A 81 52.73 -16.86 -33.61
N SER A 82 53.50 -17.95 -33.64
CA SER A 82 54.23 -18.45 -34.79
C SER A 82 53.29 -18.85 -35.93
N SER A 83 53.61 -18.39 -37.13
CA SER A 83 52.86 -18.56 -38.38
C SER A 83 52.70 -20.04 -38.76
N GLY A 84 51.53 -20.59 -38.48
CA GLY A 84 51.15 -21.94 -38.86
C GLY A 84 50.86 -22.02 -40.36
N ASN A 85 51.85 -22.52 -41.10
CA ASN A 85 51.73 -23.06 -42.47
C ASN A 85 51.38 -22.03 -43.57
N ARG A 86 52.35 -21.16 -43.90
CA ARG A 86 52.33 -20.34 -45.13
C ARG A 86 52.42 -21.23 -46.36
N LYS A 87 51.28 -21.74 -46.84
CA LYS A 87 51.19 -22.44 -48.15
C LYS A 87 50.96 -21.42 -49.27
N PHE A 88 52.01 -21.15 -50.04
CA PHE A 88 51.91 -20.41 -51.28
C PHE A 88 51.39 -21.33 -52.39
N TYR A 89 50.24 -21.00 -52.97
CA TYR A 89 49.67 -21.67 -54.15
C TYR A 89 50.13 -20.99 -55.45
N PHE A 90 51.35 -20.44 -55.46
CA PHE A 90 51.86 -19.64 -56.56
C PHE A 90 52.99 -20.39 -57.24
N ASP A 91 52.75 -20.87 -58.46
CA ASP A 91 53.79 -21.45 -59.30
C ASP A 91 54.49 -20.34 -60.09
N THR A 92 55.62 -19.89 -59.54
CA THR A 92 56.47 -18.84 -60.12
C THR A 92 56.91 -19.18 -61.54
N HIS A 93 57.22 -20.46 -61.81
CA HIS A 93 57.77 -20.89 -63.09
C HIS A 93 56.71 -20.90 -64.18
N ALA A 94 55.51 -21.41 -63.88
CA ALA A 94 54.39 -21.39 -64.83
C ALA A 94 54.04 -19.97 -65.28
N LEU A 95 54.12 -18.98 -64.37
CA LEU A 95 53.82 -17.59 -64.68
C LEU A 95 54.90 -16.92 -65.55
N VAL A 96 56.18 -17.26 -65.33
CA VAL A 96 57.29 -16.79 -66.18
C VAL A 96 57.12 -17.33 -67.60
N CYS A 97 56.88 -18.64 -67.76
CA CYS A 97 56.64 -19.24 -69.08
C CYS A 97 55.42 -18.64 -69.79
N LEU A 98 54.35 -18.31 -69.05
CA LEU A 98 53.17 -17.66 -69.62
C LEU A 98 53.49 -16.24 -70.11
N LEU A 99 54.29 -15.48 -69.37
CA LEU A 99 54.69 -14.13 -69.77
C LEU A 99 55.61 -14.15 -70.98
N GLU A 100 56.55 -15.09 -71.03
CA GLU A 100 57.42 -15.30 -72.19
C GLU A 100 56.61 -15.66 -73.45
N ALA A 101 55.61 -16.53 -73.32
CA ALA A 101 54.70 -16.90 -74.41
C ALA A 101 53.86 -15.71 -74.94
N ASN A 102 53.68 -14.67 -74.13
CA ASN A 102 52.96 -13.44 -74.49
C ASN A 102 53.90 -12.32 -74.97
N GLY A 103 55.16 -12.63 -75.30
CA GLY A 103 56.10 -11.70 -75.94
C GLY A 103 57.00 -10.92 -75.00
N PHE A 104 57.05 -11.26 -73.71
CA PHE A 104 58.02 -10.70 -72.77
C PHE A 104 59.37 -11.42 -72.86
N THR A 105 60.46 -10.69 -72.63
CA THR A 105 61.77 -11.34 -72.48
C THR A 105 61.85 -12.07 -71.13
N ALA A 106 62.62 -13.16 -71.05
CA ALA A 106 62.76 -13.97 -69.84
C ALA A 106 63.10 -13.14 -68.59
N GLN A 107 64.02 -12.16 -68.74
CA GLN A 107 64.40 -11.27 -67.65
C GLN A 107 63.27 -10.33 -67.22
N GLN A 108 62.46 -9.83 -68.15
CA GLN A 108 61.31 -8.99 -67.82
C GLN A 108 60.22 -9.80 -67.11
N ALA A 109 59.94 -11.01 -67.58
CA ALA A 109 58.99 -11.93 -66.96
C ALA A 109 59.42 -12.28 -65.52
N GLU A 110 60.69 -12.60 -65.31
CA GLU A 110 61.23 -12.91 -63.98
C GLU A 110 61.13 -11.73 -62.99
N ILE A 111 61.43 -10.51 -63.45
CA ILE A 111 61.32 -9.29 -62.60
C ILE A 111 59.85 -9.02 -62.22
N ILE A 112 58.91 -9.15 -63.15
CA ILE A 112 57.48 -8.95 -62.91
C ILE A 112 56.95 -9.98 -61.91
N VAL A 113 57.32 -11.25 -62.10
CA VAL A 113 56.92 -12.34 -61.20
C VAL A 113 57.56 -12.18 -59.81
N SER A 114 58.83 -11.76 -59.74
CA SER A 114 59.51 -11.45 -58.47
C SER A 114 58.82 -10.31 -57.70
N ALA A 115 58.39 -9.26 -58.40
CA ALA A 115 57.61 -8.17 -57.80
C ALA A 115 56.25 -8.66 -57.27
N LEU A 116 55.55 -9.51 -58.04
CA LEU A 116 54.28 -10.13 -57.63
C LEU A 116 54.43 -11.03 -56.41
N VAL A 117 55.49 -11.84 -56.34
CA VAL A 117 55.78 -12.68 -55.16
C VAL A 117 56.01 -11.81 -53.93
N LYS A 118 56.81 -10.75 -54.04
CA LYS A 118 57.06 -9.81 -52.93
C LYS A 118 55.79 -9.10 -52.45
N ILE A 119 54.95 -8.64 -53.38
CA ILE A 119 53.66 -8.02 -53.04
C ILE A 119 52.74 -9.06 -52.38
N THR A 120 52.71 -10.29 -52.89
CA THR A 120 51.88 -11.37 -52.34
C THR A 120 52.35 -11.77 -50.94
N GLU A 121 53.66 -11.86 -50.72
CA GLU A 121 54.26 -12.14 -49.42
C GLU A 121 53.92 -11.04 -48.40
N ALA A 122 54.10 -9.77 -48.78
CA ALA A 122 53.73 -8.63 -47.93
C ALA A 122 52.22 -8.57 -47.64
N ASN A 123 51.38 -8.84 -48.63
CA ASN A 123 49.92 -8.83 -48.48
C ASN A 123 49.45 -10.00 -47.60
N MET A 124 50.07 -11.17 -47.74
CA MET A 124 49.80 -12.32 -46.86
C MET A 124 50.18 -12.00 -45.42
N ASP A 125 51.35 -11.39 -45.16
CA ASP A 125 51.75 -11.02 -43.80
C ASP A 125 50.77 -10.04 -43.12
N ILE A 126 50.15 -9.13 -43.88
CA ILE A 126 49.08 -8.24 -43.38
C ILE A 126 47.82 -9.05 -43.10
N ILE A 127 47.37 -9.88 -44.05
CA ILE A 127 46.15 -10.70 -43.89
C ILE A 127 46.28 -11.67 -42.72
N TYR A 128 47.41 -12.34 -42.53
CA TYR A 128 47.61 -13.26 -41.39
C TYR A 128 47.79 -12.55 -40.05
N LYS A 129 48.23 -11.28 -40.03
CA LYS A 129 48.25 -10.44 -38.81
C LYS A 129 46.84 -10.00 -38.41
N ASP A 130 46.01 -9.61 -39.37
CA ASP A 130 44.65 -9.14 -39.12
C ASP A 130 43.64 -10.30 -38.99
N MET A 131 43.98 -11.50 -39.49
CA MET A 131 43.17 -12.68 -39.30
C MET A 131 43.23 -13.19 -37.86
N VAL A 132 42.06 -13.35 -37.27
CA VAL A 132 41.90 -14.11 -36.03
C VAL A 132 42.06 -15.59 -36.33
N THR A 133 43.02 -16.25 -35.67
CA THR A 133 43.18 -17.70 -35.78
C THR A 133 41.98 -18.40 -35.14
N LYS A 134 41.57 -19.56 -35.69
CA LYS A 134 40.47 -20.34 -35.11
C LYS A 134 40.71 -20.69 -33.64
N VAL A 135 41.97 -20.93 -33.28
CA VAL A 135 42.39 -21.17 -31.89
C VAL A 135 42.17 -19.94 -31.01
N GLN A 136 42.52 -18.74 -31.49
CA GLN A 136 42.28 -17.50 -30.75
C GLN A 136 40.78 -17.23 -30.55
N GLN A 137 39.96 -17.47 -31.58
CA GLN A 137 38.51 -17.36 -31.47
C GLN A 137 37.94 -18.32 -30.42
N GLU A 138 38.44 -19.55 -30.37
CA GLU A 138 37.99 -20.56 -29.40
C GLU A 138 38.38 -20.20 -27.95
N ILE A 139 39.60 -19.68 -27.73
CA ILE A 139 40.04 -19.20 -26.42
C ILE A 139 39.14 -18.05 -25.94
N THR A 140 38.86 -17.07 -26.80
CA THR A 140 37.99 -15.95 -26.47
C THR A 140 36.56 -16.43 -26.18
N LEU A 141 36.06 -17.39 -26.94
CA LEU A 141 34.74 -17.97 -26.71
C LEU A 141 34.68 -18.69 -25.36
N GLN A 142 35.68 -19.48 -24.99
CA GLN A 142 35.75 -20.13 -23.68
C GLN A 142 35.81 -19.12 -22.53
N GLN A 143 36.52 -18.00 -22.70
CA GLN A 143 36.56 -16.91 -21.72
C GLN A 143 35.20 -16.22 -21.58
N ILE A 144 34.48 -15.98 -22.68
CA ILE A 144 33.12 -15.43 -22.62
C ILE A 144 32.18 -16.41 -21.91
N MET A 145 32.26 -17.71 -22.23
CA MET A 145 31.45 -18.73 -21.58
C MET A 145 31.70 -18.82 -20.06
N SER A 146 32.96 -18.70 -19.63
CA SER A 146 33.28 -18.72 -18.19
C SER A 146 32.75 -17.49 -17.45
N LYS A 147 32.84 -16.29 -18.06
CA LYS A 147 32.20 -15.09 -17.52
C LYS A 147 30.68 -15.23 -17.41
N ILE A 148 30.03 -15.74 -18.45
CA ILE A 148 28.58 -16.02 -18.43
C ILE A 148 28.23 -16.99 -17.31
N ALA A 149 29.03 -18.04 -17.10
CA ALA A 149 28.81 -19.01 -16.03
C ALA A 149 28.92 -18.39 -14.63
N ASN A 150 29.85 -17.44 -14.43
CA ASN A 150 29.99 -16.70 -13.17
C ASN A 150 28.79 -15.77 -12.94
N VAL A 151 28.41 -14.96 -13.93
CA VAL A 151 27.22 -14.07 -13.83
C VAL A 151 25.96 -14.88 -13.55
N LYS A 152 25.82 -16.07 -14.17
CA LYS A 152 24.70 -16.97 -13.91
C LYS A 152 24.69 -17.48 -12.45
N LYS A 153 25.86 -17.80 -11.89
CA LYS A 153 25.97 -18.17 -10.47
C LYS A 153 25.54 -17.02 -9.57
N ASP A 154 26.02 -15.82 -9.84
CA ASP A 154 25.69 -14.64 -9.05
C ASP A 154 24.18 -14.33 -9.12
N MET A 155 23.56 -14.45 -10.30
CA MET A 155 22.11 -14.33 -10.48
C MET A 155 21.35 -15.35 -9.62
N ILE A 156 21.77 -16.62 -9.64
CA ILE A 156 21.14 -17.68 -8.84
C ILE A 156 21.32 -17.41 -7.34
N ILE A 157 22.49 -16.92 -6.91
CA ILE A 157 22.75 -16.57 -5.50
C ILE A 157 21.87 -15.41 -5.07
N LEU A 158 21.75 -14.37 -5.90
CA LEU A 158 20.91 -13.20 -5.64
C LEU A 158 19.43 -13.61 -5.52
N GLU A 159 18.94 -14.42 -6.46
CA GLU A 159 17.56 -14.93 -6.46
C GLU A 159 17.28 -15.86 -5.28
N LYS A 160 18.21 -16.77 -4.93
CA LYS A 160 17.98 -17.73 -3.84
C LYS A 160 18.22 -17.16 -2.46
N SER A 161 19.25 -16.35 -2.26
CA SER A 161 19.68 -15.91 -0.93
C SER A 161 18.97 -14.62 -0.52
N GLU A 162 19.18 -13.55 -1.28
CA GLU A 162 18.73 -12.21 -0.88
C GLU A 162 17.22 -12.03 -1.08
N PHE A 163 16.69 -12.51 -2.20
CA PHE A 163 15.26 -12.41 -2.47
C PHE A 163 14.43 -13.27 -1.51
N SER A 164 14.94 -14.45 -1.11
CA SER A 164 14.29 -15.30 -0.11
C SER A 164 14.33 -14.68 1.28
N ALA A 165 15.46 -14.08 1.67
CA ALA A 165 15.57 -13.37 2.95
C ALA A 165 14.60 -12.18 3.00
N LEU A 166 14.55 -11.37 1.93
CA LEU A 166 13.63 -10.24 1.83
C LEU A 166 12.16 -10.67 1.86
N ARG A 167 11.77 -11.76 1.18
CA ARG A 167 10.41 -12.30 1.29
C ARG A 167 10.09 -12.74 2.72
N ALA A 168 11.01 -13.44 3.37
CA ALA A 168 10.81 -13.90 4.74
C ALA A 168 10.65 -12.72 5.72
N GLU A 169 11.46 -11.66 5.59
CA GLU A 169 11.30 -10.45 6.38
C GLU A 169 10.00 -9.71 6.06
N ASN A 170 9.59 -9.62 4.79
CA ASN A 170 8.31 -9.01 4.42
C ASN A 170 7.11 -9.76 5.04
N GLU A 171 7.11 -11.10 4.98
CA GLU A 171 6.07 -11.91 5.62
C GLU A 171 6.10 -11.74 7.15
N LYS A 172 7.29 -11.68 7.77
CA LYS A 172 7.43 -11.41 9.20
C LYS A 172 6.86 -10.04 9.59
N ILE A 173 7.22 -8.97 8.86
CA ILE A 173 6.71 -7.60 9.09
C ILE A 173 5.20 -7.57 8.95
N LYS A 174 4.65 -8.29 7.96
CA LYS A 174 3.20 -8.39 7.74
C LYS A 174 2.48 -9.05 8.93
N LEU A 175 3.06 -10.11 9.50
CA LEU A 175 2.53 -10.78 10.69
C LEU A 175 2.60 -9.87 11.92
N GLU A 176 3.73 -9.21 12.17
CA GLU A 176 3.89 -8.27 13.30
C GLU A 176 2.90 -7.10 13.19
N LEU A 177 2.69 -6.56 11.98
CA LEU A 177 1.70 -5.52 11.74
C LEU A 177 0.27 -6.00 12.04
N HIS A 178 -0.08 -7.22 11.63
CA HIS A 178 -1.38 -7.80 11.97
C HIS A 178 -1.55 -8.01 13.48
N GLN A 179 -0.52 -8.49 14.18
CA GLN A 179 -0.55 -8.64 15.63
C GLN A 179 -0.70 -7.31 16.34
N LEU A 180 0.07 -6.29 15.96
CA LEU A 180 -0.01 -4.95 16.55
C LEU A 180 -1.39 -4.32 16.32
N LYS A 181 -1.95 -4.47 15.10
CA LYS A 181 -3.29 -3.99 14.78
C LYS A 181 -4.35 -4.66 15.66
N GLN A 182 -4.26 -5.97 15.84
CA GLN A 182 -5.18 -6.71 16.70
C GLN A 182 -5.06 -6.25 18.15
N HIS A 183 -3.84 -6.15 18.68
CA HIS A 183 -3.59 -5.72 20.04
C HIS A 183 -4.11 -4.30 20.33
N VAL A 184 -3.89 -3.35 19.42
CA VAL A 184 -4.41 -1.99 19.54
C VAL A 184 -5.94 -1.98 19.52
N MET A 185 -6.56 -2.79 18.65
CA MET A 185 -8.02 -2.89 18.60
C MET A 185 -8.60 -3.45 19.91
N ASP A 186 -7.98 -4.48 20.47
CA ASP A 186 -8.40 -5.10 21.73
C ASP A 186 -8.25 -4.12 22.91
N GLU A 187 -7.11 -3.42 23.00
CA GLU A 187 -6.90 -2.39 24.03
C GLU A 187 -7.87 -1.20 23.89
N VAL A 188 -8.19 -0.76 22.66
CA VAL A 188 -9.20 0.29 22.42
C VAL A 188 -10.59 -0.16 22.88
N ILE A 189 -10.96 -1.41 22.59
CA ILE A 189 -12.25 -1.97 23.02
C ILE A 189 -12.30 -2.04 24.55
N LYS A 190 -11.24 -2.56 25.18
CA LYS A 190 -11.12 -2.69 26.63
C LYS A 190 -11.22 -1.34 27.33
N VAL A 191 -10.41 -0.35 26.93
CA VAL A 191 -10.46 1.00 27.49
C VAL A 191 -11.84 1.63 27.34
N ARG A 192 -12.50 1.42 26.18
CA ARG A 192 -13.87 1.91 25.95
C ARG A 192 -14.88 1.25 26.90
N THR A 193 -14.81 -0.07 27.09
CA THR A 193 -15.73 -0.77 28.00
C THR A 193 -15.48 -0.39 29.46
N ASP A 194 -14.22 -0.25 29.85
CA ASP A 194 -13.82 0.11 31.21
C ASP A 194 -14.28 1.53 31.55
N THR A 195 -14.06 2.49 30.64
CA THR A 195 -14.51 3.88 30.81
C THR A 195 -16.04 3.97 30.86
N LYS A 196 -16.74 3.17 30.04
CA LYS A 196 -18.20 3.11 30.08
C LYS A 196 -18.68 2.55 31.42
N LEU A 197 -18.06 1.50 31.94
CA LEU A 197 -18.41 0.92 33.23
C LEU A 197 -18.15 1.93 34.35
N ASP A 198 -16.99 2.57 34.37
CA ASP A 198 -16.59 3.57 35.35
C ASP A 198 -17.59 4.74 35.40
N PHE A 199 -17.96 5.28 34.24
CA PHE A 199 -18.99 6.31 34.15
C PHE A 199 -20.36 5.86 34.71
N ASN A 200 -20.75 4.60 34.47
CA ASN A 200 -22.02 4.09 34.99
C ASN A 200 -21.98 3.90 36.53
N LEU A 201 -20.84 3.45 37.06
CA LEU A 201 -20.64 3.35 38.51
C LEU A 201 -20.68 4.73 39.16
N GLU A 202 -19.97 5.70 38.60
CA GLU A 202 -19.92 7.06 39.15
C GLU A 202 -21.26 7.78 39.03
N LYS A 203 -21.98 7.61 37.91
CA LYS A 203 -23.35 8.08 37.75
C LYS A 203 -24.29 7.49 38.80
N SER A 204 -24.10 6.22 39.16
CA SER A 204 -24.91 5.57 40.19
C SER A 204 -24.58 6.11 41.58
N ARG A 205 -23.30 6.33 41.89
CA ARG A 205 -22.87 6.96 43.15
C ARG A 205 -23.41 8.39 43.30
N LEU A 206 -23.32 9.20 42.23
CA LEU A 206 -23.86 10.56 42.25
C LEU A 206 -25.36 10.56 42.50
N LYS A 207 -26.11 9.64 41.87
CA LYS A 207 -27.56 9.51 42.12
C LYS A 207 -27.87 9.10 43.57
N GLU A 208 -27.11 8.15 44.12
CA GLU A 208 -27.25 7.72 45.52
C GLU A 208 -27.01 8.90 46.46
N LEU A 209 -25.93 9.66 46.26
CA LEU A 209 -25.59 10.83 47.07
C LEU A 209 -26.65 11.93 46.95
N HIS A 210 -27.12 12.23 45.74
CA HIS A 210 -28.21 13.18 45.52
C HIS A 210 -29.50 12.75 46.23
N ALA A 211 -29.89 11.47 46.12
CA ALA A 211 -31.05 10.96 46.82
C ALA A 211 -30.90 11.04 48.35
N GLN A 212 -29.69 10.84 48.88
CA GLN A 212 -29.40 11.04 50.30
C GLN A 212 -29.51 12.51 50.71
N GLN A 213 -28.97 13.42 49.90
CA GLN A 213 -29.08 14.87 50.13
C GLN A 213 -30.54 15.34 50.10
N ASP A 214 -31.33 14.90 49.12
CA ASP A 214 -32.76 15.25 49.04
C ASP A 214 -33.55 14.74 50.26
N ARG A 215 -33.21 13.53 50.76
CA ARG A 215 -33.79 13.00 52.01
C ARG A 215 -33.40 13.86 53.22
N ALA A 216 -32.14 14.28 53.32
CA ALA A 216 -31.68 15.12 54.42
C ALA A 216 -32.31 16.52 54.38
N LEU A 217 -32.44 17.11 53.19
CA LEU A 217 -33.13 18.38 52.96
C LEU A 217 -34.59 18.27 53.38
N THR A 218 -35.34 17.31 52.82
CA THR A 218 -36.76 17.10 53.17
C THR A 218 -36.98 16.79 54.65
N GLN A 219 -36.05 16.08 55.31
CA GLN A 219 -36.12 15.87 56.76
C GLN A 219 -35.90 17.18 57.53
N THR A 220 -34.97 18.02 57.09
CA THR A 220 -34.69 19.31 57.73
C THR A 220 -35.84 20.29 57.51
N ASP A 221 -36.41 20.34 56.31
CA ASP A 221 -37.59 21.15 56.00
C ASP A 221 -38.78 20.75 56.89
N ARG A 222 -39.04 19.44 57.04
CA ARG A 222 -40.08 18.95 57.95
C ARG A 222 -39.83 19.35 59.41
N LYS A 223 -38.58 19.30 59.87
CA LYS A 223 -38.23 19.75 61.23
C LYS A 223 -38.52 21.24 61.41
N ILE A 224 -38.11 22.07 60.45
CA ILE A 224 -38.38 23.51 60.46
C ILE A 224 -39.89 23.75 60.49
N GLU A 225 -40.68 23.08 59.64
CA GLU A 225 -42.15 23.22 59.66
C GLU A 225 -42.75 22.86 61.02
N THR A 226 -42.28 21.77 61.65
CA THR A 226 -42.77 21.36 62.98
C THR A 226 -42.37 22.35 64.08
N GLU A 227 -41.16 22.91 64.04
CA GLU A 227 -40.71 23.94 64.98
C GLU A 227 -41.49 25.25 64.80
N VAL A 228 -41.74 25.66 63.55
CA VAL A 228 -42.54 26.84 63.22
C VAL A 228 -43.98 26.67 63.71
N ALA A 229 -44.59 25.51 63.49
CA ALA A 229 -45.92 25.20 64.01
C ALA A 229 -45.93 25.21 65.56
N GLY A 230 -44.92 24.60 66.19
CA GLY A 230 -44.75 24.60 67.64
C GLY A 230 -44.63 26.00 68.22
N LEU A 231 -43.73 26.83 67.69
CA LEU A 231 -43.57 28.24 68.10
C LEU A 231 -44.85 29.05 67.90
N LYS A 232 -45.59 28.82 66.81
CA LYS A 232 -46.87 29.48 66.56
C LYS A 232 -47.90 29.11 67.63
N THR A 233 -48.03 27.82 67.98
CA THR A 233 -48.96 27.41 69.05
C THR A 233 -48.57 28.00 70.40
N LEU A 234 -47.27 28.05 70.72
CA LEU A 234 -46.78 28.66 71.96
C LEU A 234 -47.09 30.15 72.01
N LEU A 235 -46.94 30.87 70.89
CA LEU A 235 -47.30 32.28 70.77
C LEU A 235 -48.81 32.48 70.96
N GLU A 236 -49.65 31.63 70.38
CA GLU A 236 -51.11 31.70 70.55
C GLU A 236 -51.53 31.44 72.00
N VAL A 237 -50.93 30.45 72.67
CA VAL A 237 -51.13 30.21 74.12
C VAL A 237 -50.75 31.43 74.94
N HIS A 238 -49.57 32.01 74.71
CA HIS A 238 -49.11 33.19 75.43
C HIS A 238 -50.03 34.42 75.23
N LYS A 239 -50.57 34.61 74.02
CA LYS A 239 -51.59 35.63 73.75
C LYS A 239 -52.86 35.39 74.55
N LEU A 240 -53.37 34.16 74.55
CA LEU A 240 -54.59 33.81 75.29
C LEU A 240 -54.40 33.99 76.80
N ASP A 241 -53.26 33.60 77.34
CA ASP A 241 -52.98 33.76 78.77
C ASP A 241 -52.86 35.24 79.16
N THR A 242 -52.21 36.06 78.34
CA THR A 242 -52.18 37.52 78.53
C THR A 242 -53.59 38.11 78.58
N ILE A 243 -54.49 37.71 77.68
CA ILE A 243 -55.90 38.14 77.67
C ILE A 243 -56.62 37.69 78.94
N LYS A 244 -56.43 36.43 79.39
CA LYS A 244 -57.05 35.91 80.62
C LYS A 244 -56.57 36.68 81.86
N TYR A 245 -55.26 36.91 82.00
CA TYR A 245 -54.70 37.66 83.12
C TYR A 245 -55.19 39.11 83.16
N LEU A 246 -55.30 39.76 82.00
CA LEU A 246 -55.85 41.11 81.88
C LEU A 246 -57.33 41.16 82.28
N ALA A 247 -58.15 40.24 81.78
CA ALA A 247 -59.57 40.17 82.15
C ALA A 247 -59.74 39.92 83.66
N GLY A 248 -58.94 39.02 84.22
CA GLY A 248 -58.92 38.74 85.66
C GLY A 248 -58.54 39.96 86.50
N SER A 249 -57.50 40.71 86.12
CA SER A 249 -57.06 41.90 86.87
C SER A 249 -58.06 43.05 86.81
N VAL A 250 -58.73 43.26 85.67
CA VAL A 250 -59.80 44.27 85.55
C VAL A 250 -61.00 43.86 86.40
N PHE A 251 -61.39 42.59 86.39
CA PHE A 251 -62.51 42.09 87.19
C PHE A 251 -62.24 42.17 88.70
N THR A 252 -61.01 41.88 89.16
CA THR A 252 -60.64 42.04 90.57
C THR A 252 -60.60 43.51 90.97
N CYS A 253 -60.06 44.40 90.13
CA CYS A 253 -60.08 45.84 90.36
C CYS A 253 -61.50 46.39 90.49
N LEU A 254 -62.41 45.99 89.58
CA LEU A 254 -63.83 46.35 89.64
C LEU A 254 -64.50 45.82 90.91
N THR A 255 -64.20 44.59 91.32
CA THR A 255 -64.73 44.00 92.56
C THR A 255 -64.31 44.79 93.79
N VAL A 256 -63.03 45.18 93.87
CA VAL A 256 -62.49 46.00 94.96
C VAL A 256 -63.14 47.38 94.97
N ALA A 257 -63.25 48.05 93.81
CA ALA A 257 -63.88 49.36 93.69
C ALA A 257 -65.35 49.34 94.13
N LEU A 258 -66.13 48.33 93.69
CA LEU A 258 -67.51 48.14 94.12
C LEU A 258 -67.62 47.84 95.62
N GLY A 259 -66.69 47.06 96.18
CA GLY A 259 -66.59 46.81 97.63
C GLY A 259 -66.36 48.09 98.43
N PHE A 260 -65.42 48.94 98.00
CA PHE A 260 -65.17 50.24 98.62
C PHE A 260 -66.37 51.19 98.49
N TYR A 261 -67.00 51.25 97.32
CA TYR A 261 -68.20 52.06 97.11
C TYR A 261 -69.33 51.67 98.07
N ARG A 262 -69.49 50.36 98.35
CA ARG A 262 -70.47 49.84 99.32
C ARG A 262 -70.17 50.16 100.79
N LEU A 263 -68.92 50.41 101.14
CA LEU A 263 -68.50 50.79 102.49
C LEU A 263 -68.57 52.31 102.73
N TRP A 264 -68.56 53.11 101.67
CA TRP A 264 -68.57 54.57 101.73
C TRP A 264 -69.98 55.20 101.72
N MET A 265 -70.97 54.50 101.17
CA MET A 265 -72.41 54.82 101.27
C MET A 265 -73.02 54.20 102.53
#